data_AF-A0A8I6XBK7-F1
#
_entry.id   AF-A0A8I6XBK7-F1
#
_cell.length_a   1.000
_cell.length_b   1.000
_cell.length_c   1.000
_cell.angle_alpha   90.00
_cell.angle_beta   90.00
_cell.angle_gamma   90.00
#
_symmetry.space_group_name_H-M   'P 1'
#
loop_
_entity.id
_entity.type
_entity.pdbx_description
1 polymer ?
#
loop_
_entity_poly.entity_id
_entity_poly.type
_entity_poly.pdbx_seq_one_letter_code
_entity_poly.pdbx_strand_id
1 'polypeptide(L)'
;MERWSEQAAENLPANLKELYINILNTTNDIEEELKRHKNKNAEMIKELLIHMAKCYHAEVKWRDEHYIPTSVEEHLQISVRSSACMQITIFVFISLGDVTTREVLEWVLTYPKIIRSVCIVGRIGNDMVSHERVQITQHVVSTVQTSTKEHGITIGEANDKLKVIIEEAWMDIVHECLHKNQPMVLLEKATDLARTMDFMYKREDAFTLPSNLKETLTSLYVNYI
;
A
#
# COMPACT_ATOMS: atom_id res chain seq x y z
N MET A 1 3.39 -6.48 -17.80
CA MET A 1 3.37 -7.12 -16.47
C MET A 1 2.89 -8.57 -16.55
N GLU A 2 1.63 -8.88 -16.90
CA GLU A 2 1.12 -10.26 -16.85
C GLU A 2 1.90 -11.27 -17.70
N ARG A 3 2.34 -10.88 -18.90
CA ARG A 3 3.17 -11.74 -19.77
C ARG A 3 4.57 -12.02 -19.21
N TRP A 4 5.05 -11.19 -18.28
CA TRP A 4 6.37 -11.28 -17.64
C TRP A 4 7.52 -11.61 -18.60
N SER A 5 7.63 -10.84 -19.69
CA SER A 5 8.62 -11.05 -20.75
C SER A 5 9.18 -9.72 -21.21
N GLU A 6 10.49 -9.66 -21.45
CA GLU A 6 11.19 -8.49 -22.01
C GLU A 6 10.68 -8.11 -23.40
N GLN A 7 10.26 -9.08 -24.21
CA GLN A 7 9.66 -8.82 -25.53
C GLN A 7 8.40 -7.95 -25.43
N ALA A 8 7.65 -8.07 -24.33
CA ALA A 8 6.48 -7.21 -24.10
C ALA A 8 6.86 -5.73 -23.94
N ALA A 9 8.13 -5.44 -23.58
CA ALA A 9 8.65 -4.09 -23.41
C ALA A 9 8.93 -3.39 -24.75
N GLU A 10 9.07 -4.11 -25.85
CA GLU A 10 9.41 -3.55 -27.16
C GLU A 10 8.34 -2.57 -27.69
N ASN A 11 7.09 -2.76 -27.27
CA ASN A 11 5.98 -1.89 -27.65
C ASN A 11 5.81 -0.67 -26.72
N LEU A 12 6.69 -0.49 -25.73
CA LEU A 12 6.60 0.61 -24.77
C LEU A 12 7.47 1.81 -25.18
N PRO A 13 7.08 3.04 -24.81
CA PRO A 13 7.96 4.20 -24.85
C PRO A 13 9.29 3.93 -24.12
N ALA A 14 10.38 4.54 -24.57
CA ALA A 14 11.74 4.22 -24.10
C ALA A 14 11.90 4.27 -22.57
N ASN A 15 11.33 5.29 -21.91
CA ASN A 15 11.37 5.44 -20.45
C ASN A 15 10.58 4.33 -19.73
N LEU A 16 9.44 3.91 -20.27
CA LEU A 16 8.63 2.83 -19.70
C LEU A 16 9.22 1.45 -19.98
N LYS A 17 9.89 1.29 -21.13
CA LYS A 17 10.64 0.08 -21.47
C LYS A 17 11.76 -0.16 -20.45
N GLU A 18 12.57 0.85 -20.16
CA GLU A 18 13.65 0.77 -19.18
C GLU A 18 13.11 0.44 -17.77
N LEU A 19 12.09 1.18 -17.32
CA LEU A 19 11.45 0.92 -16.03
C LEU A 19 10.93 -0.52 -15.93
N TYR A 20 10.25 -1.01 -16.96
CA TYR A 20 9.69 -2.36 -16.97
C TYR A 20 10.78 -3.44 -16.93
N ILE A 21 11.86 -3.28 -17.70
CA ILE A 21 13.00 -4.22 -17.69
C ILE A 21 13.65 -4.24 -16.30
N ASN A 22 13.86 -3.08 -15.69
CA ASN A 22 14.43 -3.00 -14.33
C ASN A 22 13.55 -3.68 -13.29
N ILE A 23 12.22 -3.55 -13.38
CA ILE A 23 11.27 -4.25 -12.50
C ILE A 23 11.38 -5.77 -12.68
N LEU A 24 11.43 -6.26 -13.93
CA LEU A 24 11.57 -7.70 -14.21
C LEU A 24 12.87 -8.25 -13.62
N ASN A 25 14.00 -7.60 -13.92
CA ASN A 25 15.32 -8.05 -13.47
C ASN A 25 15.41 -8.04 -11.95
N THR A 26 15.05 -6.93 -11.31
CA THR A 26 15.07 -6.82 -9.84
C THR A 26 14.19 -7.88 -9.18
N THR A 27 13.02 -8.16 -9.75
CA THR A 27 12.12 -9.17 -9.20
C THR A 27 12.69 -10.58 -9.33
N ASN A 28 13.28 -10.91 -10.49
CA ASN A 28 13.94 -12.19 -10.72
C ASN A 28 15.13 -12.36 -9.77
N ASP A 29 15.95 -11.33 -9.58
CA ASP A 29 17.09 -11.33 -8.66
C ASP A 29 16.63 -11.59 -7.20
N ILE A 30 15.56 -10.93 -6.76
CA ILE A 30 14.96 -11.16 -5.43
C ILE A 30 14.47 -12.60 -5.30
N GLU A 31 13.76 -13.12 -6.31
CA GLU A 31 13.28 -14.50 -6.31
C GLU A 31 14.43 -15.51 -6.22
N GLU A 32 15.48 -15.34 -7.03
CA GLU A 32 16.68 -16.19 -7.00
C GLU A 32 17.38 -16.14 -5.65
N GLU A 33 17.50 -14.95 -5.05
CA GLU A 33 18.10 -14.78 -3.73
C GLU A 33 17.29 -15.47 -2.63
N LEU A 34 15.96 -15.38 -2.69
CA LEU A 34 15.07 -16.09 -1.77
C LEU A 34 15.18 -17.61 -1.95
N LYS A 35 15.27 -18.11 -3.19
CA LYS A 35 15.50 -19.54 -3.49
C LYS A 35 16.84 -20.02 -2.95
N ARG A 36 17.90 -19.22 -3.07
CA ARG A 36 19.22 -19.53 -2.50
C ARG A 36 19.17 -19.72 -0.98
N HIS A 37 18.33 -18.93 -0.31
CA HIS A 37 18.03 -19.07 1.12
C HIS A 37 16.98 -20.14 1.44
N LYS A 38 16.60 -20.99 0.48
CA LYS A 38 15.60 -22.06 0.62
C LYS A 38 14.22 -21.56 1.06
N ASN A 39 13.88 -20.30 0.75
CA ASN A 39 12.57 -19.75 1.04
C ASN A 39 11.50 -20.40 0.17
N LYS A 40 10.55 -21.09 0.80
CA LYS A 40 9.49 -21.86 0.11
C LYS A 40 8.49 -20.97 -0.64
N ASN A 41 8.44 -19.67 -0.33
CA ASN A 41 7.50 -18.72 -0.92
C ASN A 41 8.15 -17.83 -1.98
N ALA A 42 9.39 -18.09 -2.39
CA ALA A 42 10.14 -17.23 -3.33
C ALA A 42 9.38 -16.92 -4.63
N GLU A 43 8.72 -17.93 -5.20
CA GLU A 43 7.99 -17.82 -6.48
C GLU A 43 6.78 -16.88 -6.39
N MET A 44 6.30 -16.56 -5.19
CA MET A 44 5.19 -15.62 -4.99
C MET A 44 5.56 -14.17 -5.28
N ILE A 45 6.85 -13.80 -5.29
CA ILE A 45 7.25 -12.41 -5.51
C ILE A 45 6.74 -11.93 -6.88
N LYS A 46 6.89 -12.76 -7.92
CA LYS A 46 6.35 -12.45 -9.24
C LYS A 46 4.82 -12.30 -9.24
N GLU A 47 4.10 -13.23 -8.59
CA GLU A 47 2.64 -13.18 -8.46
C GLU A 47 2.18 -11.90 -7.76
N LEU A 48 2.90 -11.51 -6.70
CA LEU A 48 2.68 -10.30 -5.92
C LEU A 48 2.83 -9.03 -6.75
N LEU A 49 3.88 -8.93 -7.56
CA LEU A 49 4.11 -7.76 -8.43
C LEU A 49 3.05 -7.67 -9.53
N ILE A 50 2.63 -8.79 -10.12
CA ILE A 50 1.52 -8.83 -11.07
C ILE A 50 0.21 -8.39 -10.39
N HIS A 51 -0.05 -8.87 -9.18
CA HIS A 51 -1.22 -8.46 -8.39
C HIS A 51 -1.22 -6.96 -8.11
N MET A 52 -0.09 -6.38 -7.70
CA MET A 52 0.05 -4.94 -7.50
C MET A 52 -0.27 -4.14 -8.77
N ALA A 53 0.27 -4.56 -9.92
CA ALA A 53 0.00 -3.91 -11.20
C ALA A 53 -1.49 -3.95 -11.57
N LYS A 54 -2.20 -5.03 -11.27
CA LYS A 54 -3.65 -5.13 -11.47
C LYS A 54 -4.42 -4.15 -10.58
N CYS A 55 -4.02 -3.97 -9.32
CA CYS A 55 -4.62 -2.99 -8.42
C CYS A 55 -4.45 -1.56 -8.93
N TYR A 56 -3.24 -1.18 -9.37
CA TYR A 56 -3.03 0.14 -9.97
C TYR A 56 -3.80 0.32 -11.28
N HIS A 57 -3.89 -0.73 -12.10
CA HIS A 57 -4.67 -0.66 -13.33
C HIS A 57 -6.17 -0.43 -13.08
N ALA A 58 -6.72 -0.94 -11.97
CA ALA A 58 -8.09 -0.65 -11.58
C ALA A 58 -8.32 0.84 -11.29
N GLU A 59 -7.38 1.52 -10.63
CA GLU A 59 -7.44 2.98 -10.46
C GLU A 59 -7.28 3.75 -11.77
N VAL A 60 -6.43 3.28 -12.69
CA VAL A 60 -6.31 3.87 -14.02
C VAL A 60 -7.64 3.79 -14.78
N LYS A 61 -8.31 2.63 -14.76
CA LYS A 61 -9.64 2.49 -15.38
C LYS A 61 -10.65 3.44 -14.76
N TRP A 62 -10.70 3.48 -13.43
CA TRP A 62 -11.56 4.41 -12.70
C TRP A 62 -11.32 5.86 -13.14
N ARG A 63 -10.05 6.31 -13.18
CA ARG A 63 -9.69 7.65 -13.67
C ARG A 63 -10.19 7.88 -15.09
N ASP A 64 -9.91 6.97 -16.02
CA ASP A 64 -10.21 7.14 -17.44
C ASP A 64 -11.73 7.11 -17.72
N GLU A 65 -12.49 6.38 -16.91
CA GLU A 65 -13.96 6.38 -16.91
C GLU A 65 -14.56 7.65 -16.26
N HIS A 66 -13.73 8.52 -15.69
CA HIS A 66 -14.15 9.72 -14.94
C HIS A 66 -15.17 9.37 -13.84
N TYR A 67 -15.08 8.16 -13.29
CA TYR A 67 -16.01 7.71 -12.29
C TYR A 67 -15.75 8.46 -10.97
N ILE A 68 -16.82 8.86 -10.29
CA ILE A 68 -16.74 9.63 -9.05
C ILE A 68 -17.54 8.86 -8.00
N PRO A 69 -16.88 8.28 -6.98
CA PRO A 69 -17.59 7.61 -5.90
C PRO A 69 -18.56 8.56 -5.22
N THR A 70 -19.69 7.99 -4.81
CA THR A 70 -20.77 8.63 -4.08
C THR A 70 -20.50 8.69 -2.58
N SER A 71 -19.67 7.77 -2.07
CA SER A 71 -19.29 7.70 -0.66
C SER A 71 -17.82 7.29 -0.46
N VAL A 72 -17.28 7.61 0.71
CA VAL A 72 -15.93 7.17 1.12
C VAL A 72 -15.85 5.65 1.16
N GLU A 73 -16.90 4.96 1.57
CA GLU A 73 -16.89 3.49 1.59
C GLU A 73 -16.77 2.91 0.17
N GLU A 74 -17.52 3.43 -0.81
CA GLU A 74 -17.41 3.03 -2.22
C GLU A 74 -16.01 3.31 -2.79
N HIS A 75 -15.43 4.47 -2.45
CA HIS A 75 -14.05 4.81 -2.81
C HIS A 75 -13.06 3.78 -2.26
N LEU A 76 -13.16 3.46 -0.96
CA LEU A 76 -12.28 2.54 -0.28
C LEU A 76 -12.43 1.10 -0.78
N GLN A 77 -13.53 0.69 -1.41
CA GLN A 77 -13.62 -0.65 -2.03
C GLN A 77 -12.59 -0.84 -3.17
N ILE A 78 -12.17 0.24 -3.82
CA ILE A 78 -11.19 0.23 -4.91
C ILE A 78 -9.80 0.67 -4.39
N SER A 79 -9.74 1.81 -3.71
CA SER A 79 -8.49 2.53 -3.44
C SER A 79 -7.60 1.90 -2.33
N VAL A 80 -8.18 1.09 -1.45
CA VAL A 80 -7.38 0.43 -0.40
C VAL A 80 -6.46 -0.65 -0.98
N ARG A 81 -6.84 -1.29 -2.08
CA ARG A 81 -6.04 -2.36 -2.73
C ARG A 81 -4.85 -1.81 -3.51
N SER A 82 -4.96 -0.58 -4.01
CA SER A 82 -3.91 0.18 -4.69
C SER A 82 -2.99 0.93 -3.72
N SER A 83 -3.27 0.93 -2.40
CA SER A 83 -2.37 1.53 -1.40
C SER A 83 -1.00 0.86 -1.28
N ALA A 84 -0.81 -0.29 -1.96
CA ALA A 84 0.34 -1.19 -1.85
C ALA A 84 0.60 -1.80 -0.46
N CYS A 85 -0.12 -1.41 0.59
CA CYS A 85 0.16 -1.84 1.97
C CYS A 85 -0.02 -3.35 2.17
N MET A 86 -1.05 -3.96 1.56
CA MET A 86 -1.21 -5.42 1.57
C MET A 86 -0.01 -6.10 0.91
N GLN A 87 0.43 -5.56 -0.23
CA GLN A 87 1.49 -6.15 -1.01
C GLN A 87 2.84 -6.05 -0.29
N ILE A 88 3.10 -4.93 0.37
CA ILE A 88 4.26 -4.76 1.27
C ILE A 88 4.17 -5.75 2.43
N THR A 89 2.99 -5.97 3.01
CA THR A 89 2.80 -6.94 4.10
C THR A 89 3.12 -8.37 3.62
N ILE A 90 2.62 -8.78 2.46
CA ILE A 90 2.95 -10.07 1.84
C ILE A 90 4.46 -10.20 1.61
N PHE A 91 5.11 -9.16 1.08
CA PHE A 91 6.55 -9.16 0.86
C PHE A 91 7.34 -9.33 2.16
N VAL A 92 6.95 -8.61 3.22
CA VAL A 92 7.54 -8.75 4.56
C VAL A 92 7.30 -10.16 5.11
N PHE A 93 6.12 -10.74 4.90
CA PHE A 93 5.87 -12.11 5.36
C PHE A 93 6.74 -13.11 4.60
N ILE A 94 6.88 -12.97 3.27
CA ILE A 94 7.79 -13.80 2.49
C ILE A 94 9.22 -13.68 3.03
N SER A 95 9.71 -12.48 3.36
CA SER A 95 11.07 -12.29 3.85
C SER A 95 11.35 -12.91 5.23
N LEU A 96 10.31 -13.25 6.01
CA LEU A 96 10.46 -13.98 7.27
C LEU A 96 10.78 -15.48 7.10
N GLY A 97 10.81 -16.00 5.86
CA GLY A 97 11.23 -17.37 5.57
C GLY A 97 10.32 -18.42 6.21
N ASP A 98 10.91 -19.36 6.95
CA ASP A 98 10.20 -20.51 7.54
C ASP A 98 9.11 -20.14 8.56
N VAL A 99 9.08 -18.90 9.04
CA VAL A 99 8.00 -18.38 9.89
C VAL A 99 6.67 -18.28 9.13
N THR A 100 6.74 -18.08 7.82
CA THR A 100 5.58 -17.81 6.97
C THR A 100 5.24 -19.01 6.11
N THR A 101 4.02 -19.53 6.26
CA THR A 101 3.50 -20.61 5.42
C THR A 101 2.73 -20.07 4.21
N ARG A 102 2.47 -20.94 3.22
CA ARG A 102 1.66 -20.56 2.05
C ARG A 102 0.23 -20.18 2.45
N GLU A 103 -0.34 -20.87 3.44
CA GLU A 103 -1.69 -20.60 3.95
C GLU A 103 -1.82 -19.21 4.57
N VAL A 104 -0.77 -18.72 5.24
CA VAL A 104 -0.72 -17.34 5.76
C VAL A 104 -0.79 -16.33 4.62
N LEU A 105 -0.05 -16.56 3.53
CA LEU A 105 -0.03 -15.65 2.39
C LEU A 105 -1.38 -15.66 1.65
N GLU A 106 -2.00 -16.82 1.51
CA GLU A 106 -3.35 -16.98 0.98
C GLU A 106 -4.39 -16.29 1.87
N TRP A 107 -4.26 -16.40 3.20
CA TRP A 107 -5.08 -15.65 4.15
C TRP A 107 -4.94 -14.14 3.98
N VAL A 108 -3.74 -13.59 3.78
CA VAL A 108 -3.58 -12.16 3.51
C VAL A 108 -4.30 -11.75 2.22
N LEU A 109 -4.25 -12.60 1.18
CA LEU A 109 -4.92 -12.37 -0.11
C LEU A 109 -6.46 -12.42 -0.01
N THR A 110 -7.04 -13.05 1.02
CA THR A 110 -8.49 -12.94 1.29
C THR A 110 -8.88 -11.56 1.84
N TYR A 111 -7.91 -10.67 2.03
CA TYR A 111 -8.06 -9.32 2.53
C TYR A 111 -8.74 -9.24 3.90
N PRO A 112 -8.15 -9.89 4.93
CA PRO A 112 -8.72 -9.99 6.25
C PRO A 112 -8.73 -8.62 6.93
N LYS A 113 -9.57 -8.49 7.98
CA LYS A 113 -9.88 -7.22 8.64
C LYS A 113 -8.64 -6.39 8.99
N ILE A 114 -7.64 -6.99 9.64
CA ILE A 114 -6.38 -6.30 9.98
C ILE A 114 -5.68 -5.73 8.75
N ILE A 115 -5.56 -6.49 7.66
CA ILE A 115 -4.89 -6.05 6.43
C ILE A 115 -5.68 -4.91 5.77
N ARG A 116 -7.01 -5.00 5.72
CA ARG A 116 -7.86 -3.90 5.25
C ARG A 116 -7.64 -2.65 6.09
N SER A 117 -7.59 -2.77 7.41
CA SER A 117 -7.35 -1.65 8.32
C SER A 117 -5.98 -1.01 8.13
N VAL A 118 -4.91 -1.80 7.96
CA VAL A 118 -3.57 -1.27 7.61
C VAL A 118 -3.62 -0.46 6.31
N CYS A 119 -4.28 -0.99 5.27
CA CYS A 119 -4.45 -0.28 4.00
C CYS A 119 -5.27 1.00 4.15
N ILE A 120 -6.27 1.05 5.03
CA ILE A 120 -7.07 2.25 5.32
C ILE A 120 -6.21 3.34 5.95
N VAL A 121 -5.41 2.99 6.96
CA VAL A 121 -4.47 3.94 7.58
C VAL A 121 -3.55 4.56 6.53
N GLY A 122 -2.96 3.73 5.66
CA GLY A 122 -2.10 4.21 4.58
C GLY A 122 -2.82 5.04 3.52
N ARG A 123 -3.96 4.56 3.01
CA ARG A 123 -4.72 5.25 1.96
C ARG A 123 -5.26 6.60 2.42
N ILE A 124 -5.99 6.62 3.54
CA ILE A 124 -6.60 7.86 4.02
C ILE A 124 -5.53 8.84 4.47
N GLY A 125 -4.51 8.37 5.20
CA GLY A 125 -3.37 9.21 5.60
C GLY A 125 -2.71 9.88 4.39
N ASN A 126 -2.39 9.10 3.35
CA ASN A 126 -1.82 9.63 2.10
C ASN A 126 -2.73 10.67 1.43
N ASP A 127 -4.01 10.36 1.27
CA ASP A 127 -4.98 11.26 0.62
C ASP A 127 -5.12 12.58 1.39
N MET A 128 -5.17 12.54 2.73
CA MET A 128 -5.29 13.74 3.57
C MET A 128 -4.16 14.74 3.36
N VAL A 129 -2.92 14.28 3.20
CA VAL A 129 -1.75 15.16 3.02
C VAL A 129 -1.41 15.44 1.56
N SER A 130 -2.04 14.75 0.60
CA SER A 130 -1.74 14.89 -0.83
C SER A 130 -2.88 15.43 -1.68
N HIS A 131 -4.10 15.54 -1.14
CA HIS A 131 -5.31 15.90 -1.91
C HIS A 131 -5.18 17.19 -2.74
N GLU A 132 -4.50 18.22 -2.24
CA GLU A 132 -4.28 19.47 -2.98
C GLU A 132 -3.44 19.25 -4.25
N ARG A 133 -2.39 18.43 -4.16
CA ARG A 133 -1.54 18.08 -5.31
C ARG A 133 -2.29 17.19 -6.30
N VAL A 134 -3.06 16.23 -5.78
CA VAL A 134 -3.85 15.27 -6.58
C VAL A 134 -4.94 15.98 -7.40
N GLN A 135 -5.53 17.05 -6.86
CA GLN A 135 -6.51 17.88 -7.56
C GLN A 135 -5.95 18.51 -8.85
N ILE A 136 -4.67 18.86 -8.87
CA ILE A 136 -4.04 19.56 -9.98
C ILE A 136 -3.76 18.62 -11.16
N THR A 137 -3.60 17.31 -10.91
CA THR A 137 -3.00 16.37 -11.87
C THR A 137 -4.00 15.48 -12.63
N GLN A 138 -5.30 15.80 -12.65
CA GLN A 138 -6.36 14.95 -13.23
C GLN A 138 -6.31 13.49 -12.73
N HIS A 139 -5.84 13.30 -11.50
CA HIS A 139 -5.76 11.99 -10.87
C HIS A 139 -7.15 11.54 -10.39
N VAL A 140 -7.27 10.27 -9.97
CA VAL A 140 -8.46 9.76 -9.28
C VAL A 140 -8.80 10.65 -8.08
N VAL A 141 -10.11 10.91 -7.86
CA VAL A 141 -10.58 11.68 -6.71
C VAL A 141 -10.11 11.05 -5.39
N SER A 142 -9.62 11.87 -4.47
CA SER A 142 -9.19 11.44 -3.13
C SER A 142 -10.37 11.19 -2.19
N THR A 143 -10.15 10.42 -1.13
CA THR A 143 -11.12 10.22 -0.04
C THR A 143 -11.57 11.55 0.59
N VAL A 144 -10.70 12.57 0.67
CA VAL A 144 -11.05 13.92 1.14
C VAL A 144 -12.10 14.57 0.25
N GLN A 145 -11.91 14.51 -1.07
CA GLN A 145 -12.86 15.07 -2.04
C GLN A 145 -14.17 14.29 -2.04
N THR A 146 -14.09 12.96 -1.98
CA THR A 146 -15.27 12.11 -1.87
C THR A 146 -16.06 12.43 -0.60
N SER A 147 -15.42 12.56 0.55
CA SER A 147 -16.09 12.91 1.82
C SER A 147 -16.73 14.30 1.78
N THR A 148 -16.02 15.28 1.21
CA THR A 148 -16.55 16.64 0.99
C THR A 148 -17.84 16.59 0.16
N LYS A 149 -17.84 15.82 -0.93
CA LYS A 149 -19.00 15.67 -1.83
C LYS A 149 -20.14 14.87 -1.19
N GLU A 150 -19.83 13.76 -0.53
CA GLU A 150 -20.78 12.87 0.11
C GLU A 150 -21.62 13.60 1.18
N HIS A 151 -20.98 14.48 1.96
CA HIS A 151 -21.62 15.14 3.09
C HIS A 151 -21.92 16.63 2.88
N GLY A 152 -21.43 17.24 1.80
CA GLY A 152 -21.60 18.68 1.56
C GLY A 152 -20.87 19.56 2.59
N ILE A 153 -19.69 19.12 3.04
CA ILE A 153 -18.91 19.73 4.14
C ILE A 153 -17.62 20.36 3.63
N THR A 154 -16.91 21.08 4.49
CA THR A 154 -15.59 21.64 4.19
C THR A 154 -14.48 20.57 4.20
N ILE A 155 -13.32 20.88 3.63
CA ILE A 155 -12.13 20.01 3.66
C ILE A 155 -11.69 19.71 5.11
N GLY A 156 -11.75 20.71 6.01
CA GLY A 156 -11.41 20.51 7.42
C GLY A 156 -12.33 19.49 8.11
N GLU A 157 -13.64 19.63 7.90
CA GLU A 157 -14.62 18.68 8.45
C GLU A 157 -14.51 17.29 7.80
N ALA A 158 -14.21 17.22 6.50
CA ALA A 158 -13.93 15.96 5.81
C ALA A 158 -12.71 15.26 6.42
N ASN A 159 -11.62 16.00 6.68
CA ASN A 159 -10.44 15.48 7.36
C ASN A 159 -10.77 14.96 8.77
N ASP A 160 -11.62 15.66 9.53
CA ASP A 160 -12.00 15.20 10.86
C ASP A 160 -12.83 13.92 10.82
N LYS A 161 -13.73 13.76 9.84
CA LYS A 161 -14.44 12.49 9.61
C LYS A 161 -13.51 11.35 9.19
N LEU A 162 -12.57 11.63 8.29
CA LEU A 162 -11.60 10.64 7.82
C LEU A 162 -10.66 10.16 8.94
N LYS A 163 -10.30 11.05 9.89
CA LYS A 163 -9.57 10.65 11.09
C LYS A 163 -10.36 9.65 11.93
N VAL A 164 -11.68 9.79 12.06
CA VAL A 164 -12.51 8.80 12.77
C VAL A 164 -12.39 7.42 12.12
N ILE A 165 -12.40 7.34 10.79
CA ILE A 165 -12.22 6.08 10.06
C ILE A 165 -10.82 5.48 10.30
N ILE A 166 -9.79 6.33 10.39
CA ILE A 166 -8.43 5.89 10.77
C ILE A 166 -8.41 5.34 12.20
N GLU A 167 -9.05 6.02 13.16
CA GLU A 167 -9.12 5.54 14.55
C GLU A 167 -9.88 4.21 14.66
N GLU A 168 -10.98 4.04 13.93
CA GLU A 168 -11.70 2.76 13.82
C GLU A 168 -10.81 1.66 13.23
N ALA A 169 -10.03 1.97 12.19
CA ALA A 169 -9.06 1.04 11.63
C ALA A 169 -7.98 0.63 12.66
N TRP A 170 -7.50 1.57 13.49
CA TRP A 170 -6.58 1.25 14.59
C TRP A 170 -7.21 0.34 15.64
N MET A 171 -8.47 0.60 16.02
CA MET A 171 -9.21 -0.27 16.95
C MET A 171 -9.32 -1.70 16.39
N ASP A 172 -9.59 -1.83 15.10
CA ASP A 172 -9.66 -3.12 14.42
C ASP A 172 -8.30 -3.85 14.40
N ILE A 173 -7.20 -3.14 14.15
CA ILE A 173 -5.84 -3.72 14.23
C ILE A 173 -5.57 -4.25 15.64
N VAL A 174 -5.86 -3.45 16.67
CA VAL A 174 -5.67 -3.86 18.07
C VAL A 174 -6.55 -5.06 18.41
N HIS A 175 -7.81 -5.06 17.98
CA HIS A 175 -8.74 -6.15 18.19
C HIS A 175 -8.21 -7.47 17.61
N GLU A 176 -7.75 -7.47 16.36
CA GLU A 176 -7.20 -8.68 15.71
C GLU A 176 -5.93 -9.18 16.41
N CYS A 177 -5.07 -8.27 16.88
CA CYS A 177 -3.90 -8.61 17.70
C CYS A 177 -4.26 -9.26 19.05
N LEU A 178 -5.38 -8.89 19.66
CA LEU A 178 -5.87 -9.49 20.90
C LEU A 178 -6.50 -10.87 20.66
N HIS A 179 -7.17 -11.07 19.52
CA HIS A 179 -7.80 -12.35 19.16
C HIS A 179 -6.78 -13.42 18.76
N LYS A 180 -5.61 -13.01 18.24
CA LYS A 180 -4.49 -13.91 17.90
C LYS A 180 -4.87 -15.01 16.91
N ASN A 181 -5.68 -14.66 15.91
CA ASN A 181 -6.08 -15.56 14.82
C ASN A 181 -4.89 -16.03 13.95
N GLN A 182 -3.74 -15.34 14.04
CA GLN A 182 -2.49 -15.65 13.36
C GLN A 182 -1.31 -15.50 14.34
N PRO A 183 -0.13 -16.07 14.03
CA PRO A 183 1.09 -15.87 14.82
C PRO A 183 1.36 -14.38 15.10
N MET A 184 1.66 -14.05 16.36
CA MET A 184 1.87 -12.66 16.79
C MET A 184 2.93 -11.93 15.99
N VAL A 185 4.02 -12.61 15.60
CA VAL A 185 5.09 -12.03 14.78
C VAL A 185 4.57 -11.47 13.45
N LEU A 186 3.54 -12.09 12.85
CA LEU A 186 2.95 -11.62 11.59
C LEU A 186 2.02 -10.42 11.82
N LEU A 187 1.20 -10.49 12.87
CA LEU A 187 0.30 -9.40 13.27
C LEU A 187 1.08 -8.15 13.67
N GLU A 188 2.22 -8.32 14.35
CA GLU A 188 3.15 -7.24 14.68
C GLU A 188 3.72 -6.58 13.42
N LYS A 189 4.14 -7.36 12.41
CA LYS A 189 4.64 -6.77 11.15
C LYS A 189 3.58 -6.02 10.36
N ALA A 190 2.34 -6.50 10.34
CA ALA A 190 1.22 -5.75 9.76
C ALA A 190 0.97 -4.44 10.54
N THR A 191 1.03 -4.50 11.87
CA THR A 191 0.87 -3.33 12.75
C THR A 191 2.01 -2.32 12.56
N ASP A 192 3.26 -2.79 12.44
CA ASP A 192 4.43 -1.94 12.19
C ASP A 192 4.33 -1.22 10.84
N LEU A 193 3.75 -1.86 9.82
CA LEU A 193 3.45 -1.20 8.57
C LEU A 193 2.41 -0.09 8.75
N ALA A 194 1.32 -0.31 9.49
CA ALA A 194 0.35 0.75 9.80
C ALA A 194 1.01 1.91 10.55
N ARG A 195 1.89 1.63 11.52
CA ARG A 195 2.66 2.67 12.23
C ARG A 195 3.54 3.47 11.29
N THR A 196 4.20 2.77 10.36
CA THR A 196 5.04 3.40 9.33
C THR A 196 4.20 4.32 8.44
N MET A 197 3.03 3.86 7.99
CA MET A 197 2.12 4.68 7.18
C MET A 197 1.57 5.90 7.93
N ASP A 198 1.12 5.73 9.18
CA ASP A 198 0.70 6.86 10.03
C ASP A 198 1.83 7.86 10.22
N PHE A 199 3.05 7.38 10.48
CA PHE A 199 4.22 8.25 10.62
C PHE A 199 4.53 9.01 9.32
N MET A 200 4.58 8.32 8.18
CA MET A 200 4.92 8.88 6.87
C MET A 200 3.95 9.97 6.42
N TYR A 201 2.68 9.88 6.85
CA TYR A 201 1.63 10.81 6.45
C TYR A 201 1.06 11.63 7.63
N LYS A 202 1.75 11.66 8.78
CA LYS A 202 1.20 12.26 10.01
C LYS A 202 0.93 13.75 9.88
N ARG A 203 1.75 14.44 9.10
CA ARG A 203 1.76 15.91 8.98
C ARG A 203 1.82 16.34 7.53
N GLU A 204 2.69 15.70 6.76
CA GLU A 204 2.95 16.01 5.35
C GLU A 204 3.17 14.71 4.59
N ASP A 205 3.28 14.80 3.27
CA ASP A 205 3.62 13.67 2.41
C ASP A 205 5.13 13.39 2.44
N ALA A 206 5.60 12.73 3.50
CA ALA A 206 7.02 12.43 3.68
C ALA A 206 7.56 11.40 2.66
N PHE A 207 6.66 10.70 1.95
CA PHE A 207 7.04 9.75 0.90
C PHE A 207 7.45 10.50 -0.37
N THR A 208 6.63 11.45 -0.81
CA THR A 208 6.92 12.25 -2.01
C THR A 208 7.92 13.37 -1.72
N LEU A 209 7.92 13.90 -0.49
CA LEU A 209 8.81 14.97 -0.03
C LEU A 209 9.81 14.42 1.01
N PRO A 210 10.88 13.73 0.56
CA PRO A 210 11.81 13.03 1.45
C PRO A 210 12.62 13.96 2.36
N SER A 211 12.64 15.28 2.08
CA SER A 211 13.20 16.28 2.99
C SER A 211 12.62 16.20 4.39
N ASN A 212 11.36 15.78 4.50
CA ASN A 212 10.62 15.67 5.76
C ASN A 212 11.11 14.50 6.63
N LEU A 213 11.87 13.56 6.05
CA LEU A 213 12.47 12.44 6.78
C LEU A 213 13.91 12.70 7.21
N LYS A 214 14.52 13.82 6.78
CA LYS A 214 15.96 14.06 6.96
C LYS A 214 16.40 13.97 8.43
N GLU A 215 15.68 14.63 9.33
CA GLU A 215 16.02 14.63 10.76
C GLU A 215 15.87 13.23 11.37
N THR A 216 14.77 12.55 11.05
CA THR A 216 14.51 11.17 11.49
C THR A 216 15.60 10.22 11.02
N LEU A 217 15.96 10.26 9.74
CA LEU A 217 17.01 9.42 9.17
C LEU A 217 18.39 9.73 9.77
N THR A 218 18.68 11.01 10.00
CA THR A 218 19.93 11.43 10.65
C THR A 218 20.00 10.88 12.07
N SER A 219 18.90 10.95 12.83
CA SER A 219 18.82 10.38 14.18
C SER A 219 19.04 8.86 14.18
N LEU A 220 18.37 8.14 13.26
CA LEU A 220 18.39 6.67 13.23
C LEU A 220 19.71 6.09 12.71
N TYR A 221 20.34 6.72 11.72
CA TYR A 221 21.45 6.10 10.97
C TYR A 221 22.78 6.85 11.06
N VAL A 222 22.81 8.07 11.60
CA VAL A 222 24.04 8.88 11.70
C VAL A 222 24.39 9.16 13.16
N ASN A 223 23.42 9.68 13.93
CA ASN A 223 23.62 10.08 15.32
C ASN A 223 23.09 9.02 16.30
N TYR A 224 23.18 7.74 15.95
CA TYR A 224 22.69 6.65 16.79
C TYR A 224 23.33 6.74 18.18
N ILE A 225 22.50 6.84 19.23
CA ILE A 225 22.91 6.87 20.64
C ILE A 225 22.80 5.45 21.21
#